data_AF-K6CHQ0-F1
#
_entry.id   AF-K6CHQ0-F1
#
_cell.length_a   1.000
_cell.length_b   1.000
_cell.length_c   1.000
_cell.angle_alpha   90.00
_cell.angle_beta   90.00
_cell.angle_gamma   90.00
#
_symmetry.space_group_name_H-M   'P 1'
#
loop_
_entity.id
_entity.type
_entity.pdbx_description
1 polymer ?
#
loop_
_entity_poly.entity_id
_entity_poly.type
_entity_poly.pdbx_seq_one_letter_code
_entity_poly.pdbx_strand_id
1 'polypeptide(L)'
;MNENFFADYKKFIVTPVDEKTNGIEVFDPKNFASHYILTLSIYNSRLSNWRDASKYDIDVEKSIKTVLKEFNQKQSERYHLELLELDRFNNYFVLALSSKVKFETKEENDGISYIVDRMLTNPFYVGQGWFNLIGEKGRVERKLFCCSFKKYEIGNREHQKKDNKFENITELIPKNGEIKLIKTL
;
A
#
# COMPACT_ATOMS: atom_id res chain seq x y z
N MET A 1 36.15 -41.93 1.52
CA MET A 1 35.73 -40.58 1.08
C MET A 1 37.00 -39.79 0.81
N ASN A 2 37.12 -39.17 -0.36
CA ASN A 2 38.37 -38.51 -0.77
C ASN A 2 38.48 -37.15 -0.06
N GLU A 3 39.49 -36.98 0.79
CA GLU A 3 39.65 -35.85 1.72
C GLU A 3 39.86 -34.48 1.03
N ASN A 4 39.96 -34.45 -0.31
CA ASN A 4 40.24 -33.25 -1.10
C ASN A 4 39.03 -32.71 -1.90
N PHE A 5 37.82 -33.24 -1.73
CA PHE A 5 36.66 -32.83 -2.54
C PHE A 5 36.31 -31.34 -2.40
N PHE A 6 36.59 -30.74 -1.24
CA PHE A 6 36.31 -29.32 -0.95
C PHE A 6 37.55 -28.41 -0.95
N ALA A 7 38.73 -28.89 -1.35
CA ALA A 7 39.96 -28.08 -1.29
C ALA A 7 39.88 -26.78 -2.12
N ASP A 8 39.10 -26.82 -3.20
CA ASP A 8 38.92 -25.71 -4.14
C ASP A 8 37.61 -24.93 -3.95
N TYR A 9 36.88 -25.12 -2.85
CA TYR A 9 35.55 -24.52 -2.64
C TYR A 9 35.52 -23.00 -2.85
N LYS A 10 36.63 -22.31 -2.56
CA LYS A 10 36.79 -20.86 -2.77
C LYS A 10 36.63 -20.43 -4.23
N LYS A 11 36.94 -21.29 -5.21
CA LYS A 11 36.74 -21.03 -6.64
C LYS A 11 35.25 -21.02 -7.04
N PHE A 12 34.39 -21.59 -6.19
CA PHE A 12 32.94 -21.66 -6.37
C PHE A 12 32.19 -20.63 -5.51
N ILE A 13 32.91 -19.85 -4.68
CA ILE A 13 32.30 -18.75 -3.93
C ILE A 13 32.09 -17.59 -4.91
N VAL A 14 30.88 -17.51 -5.45
CA VAL A 14 30.40 -16.28 -6.09
C VAL A 14 30.14 -15.29 -4.96
N THR A 15 31.01 -14.29 -4.85
CA THR A 15 30.78 -13.19 -3.91
C THR A 15 29.55 -12.42 -4.42
N PRO A 16 28.49 -12.24 -3.61
CA PRO A 16 27.32 -11.52 -4.05
C PRO A 16 27.79 -10.13 -4.51
N VAL A 17 27.48 -9.80 -5.76
CA VAL A 17 27.67 -8.45 -6.28
C VAL A 17 26.89 -7.54 -5.34
N ASP A 18 27.58 -6.58 -4.73
CA ASP A 18 26.90 -5.53 -3.98
C ASP A 18 25.84 -4.93 -4.93
N GLU A 19 24.55 -5.17 -4.67
CA GLU A 19 23.42 -4.47 -5.32
C GLU A 19 23.38 -2.99 -4.91
N LYS A 20 24.55 -2.38 -4.71
CA LYS A 20 24.67 -0.95 -4.52
C LYS A 20 24.43 -0.30 -5.86
N THR A 21 23.20 0.16 -6.01
CA THR A 21 22.79 1.18 -6.99
C THR A 21 23.03 0.76 -8.44
N ASN A 22 22.33 -0.28 -8.89
CA ASN A 22 21.81 -0.18 -10.25
C ASN A 22 21.04 1.14 -10.31
N GLY A 23 21.53 2.06 -11.15
CA GLY A 23 21.21 3.48 -11.11
C GLY A 23 19.74 3.70 -10.81
N ILE A 24 19.45 4.54 -9.82
CA ILE A 24 18.09 4.90 -9.42
C ILE A 24 17.39 5.37 -10.71
N GLU A 25 16.68 4.47 -11.39
CA GLU A 25 15.86 4.84 -12.52
C GLU A 25 14.89 5.87 -11.95
N VAL A 26 15.01 7.10 -12.44
CA VAL A 26 14.08 8.16 -12.08
C VAL A 26 12.71 7.65 -12.49
N PHE A 27 11.80 7.57 -11.52
CA PHE A 27 10.44 7.08 -11.76
C PHE A 27 9.80 7.90 -12.89
N ASP A 28 9.48 7.21 -14.00
CA ASP A 28 8.64 7.75 -15.07
C ASP A 28 7.36 6.90 -15.12
N PRO A 29 6.19 7.47 -14.82
CA PRO A 29 4.91 6.77 -14.92
C PRO A 29 4.70 6.06 -16.26
N LYS A 30 5.25 6.59 -17.37
CA LYS A 30 5.12 6.01 -18.71
C LYS A 30 5.80 4.65 -18.87
N ASN A 31 6.77 4.34 -18.00
CA ASN A 31 7.46 3.04 -17.99
C ASN A 31 6.65 1.93 -17.32
N PHE A 32 5.44 2.25 -16.81
CA PHE A 32 4.56 1.30 -16.14
C PHE A 32 3.27 1.11 -16.95
N ALA A 33 2.74 -0.11 -16.91
CA ALA A 33 1.59 -0.50 -17.73
C ALA A 33 0.26 -0.25 -17.03
N SER A 34 0.25 -0.17 -15.69
CA SER A 34 -0.93 0.10 -14.88
C SER A 34 -0.58 0.85 -13.60
N HIS A 35 -1.57 1.61 -13.11
CA HIS A 35 -1.47 2.39 -11.87
C HIS A 35 -2.70 2.12 -11.00
N TYR A 36 -2.49 2.10 -9.69
CA TYR A 36 -3.52 1.85 -8.70
C TYR A 36 -3.33 2.81 -7.53
N ILE A 37 -4.44 3.29 -6.97
CA ILE A 37 -4.45 4.02 -5.70
C ILE A 37 -4.83 3.02 -4.63
N LEU A 38 -3.94 2.81 -3.67
CA LEU A 38 -4.12 1.91 -2.54
C LEU A 38 -4.41 2.73 -1.29
N THR A 39 -5.43 2.37 -0.52
CA THR A 39 -5.66 2.91 0.81
C THR A 39 -5.36 1.81 1.84
N LEU A 40 -4.36 2.03 2.68
CA LEU A 40 -3.91 1.09 3.71
C LEU A 40 -4.26 1.62 5.10
N SER A 41 -5.04 0.86 5.86
CA SER A 41 -5.33 1.14 7.27
C SER A 41 -4.87 -0.01 8.16
N ILE A 42 -4.62 0.25 9.45
CA ILE A 42 -4.21 -0.81 10.38
C ILE A 42 -5.36 -1.82 10.61
N TYR A 43 -5.09 -3.10 10.41
CA TYR A 43 -6.05 -4.17 10.69
C TYR A 43 -6.21 -4.38 12.20
N ASN A 44 -7.45 -4.49 12.68
CA ASN A 44 -7.74 -4.62 14.12
C ASN A 44 -6.98 -3.58 14.96
N SER A 45 -7.02 -2.31 14.53
CA SER A 45 -6.17 -1.25 15.07
C SER A 45 -6.36 -1.00 16.57
N ARG A 46 -5.25 -0.77 17.27
CA ARG A 46 -5.19 -0.26 18.64
C ARG A 46 -5.12 1.26 18.72
N LEU A 47 -4.94 1.94 17.57
CA LEU A 47 -4.93 3.38 17.45
C LEU A 47 -6.06 3.90 16.54
N SER A 48 -6.61 5.05 16.90
CA SER A 48 -7.59 5.76 16.08
C SER A 48 -6.94 6.74 15.11
N ASN A 49 -5.71 7.20 15.37
CA ASN A 49 -4.98 8.16 14.54
C ASN A 49 -3.46 8.03 14.68
N TRP A 50 -2.71 8.47 13.67
CA TRP A 50 -1.24 8.39 13.65
C TRP A 50 -0.55 9.27 14.68
N ARG A 51 -1.17 10.36 15.14
CA ARG A 51 -0.60 11.21 16.21
C ARG A 51 -0.27 10.39 17.46
N ASP A 52 -1.05 9.36 17.74
CA ASP A 52 -0.88 8.51 18.91
C ASP A 52 0.13 7.36 18.69
N ALA A 53 0.69 7.21 17.49
CA ALA A 53 1.67 6.16 17.19
C ALA A 53 2.98 6.31 17.98
N SER A 54 3.34 7.52 18.39
CA SER A 54 4.52 7.77 19.24
C SER A 54 4.42 7.09 20.61
N LYS A 55 3.21 6.76 21.09
CA LYS A 55 2.99 5.97 22.32
C LYS A 55 3.53 4.53 22.20
N TYR A 56 3.80 4.08 20.98
CA TYR A 56 4.36 2.78 20.65
C TYR A 56 5.80 2.89 20.12
N ASP A 57 6.44 4.05 20.31
CA ASP A 57 7.78 4.37 19.80
C ASP A 57 7.90 4.28 18.26
N ILE A 58 6.80 4.58 17.55
CA ILE A 58 6.75 4.54 16.08
C ILE A 58 6.69 5.95 15.50
N ASP A 59 7.68 6.27 14.69
CA ASP A 59 7.69 7.37 13.74
C ASP A 59 7.12 6.89 12.40
N VAL A 60 5.82 7.10 12.22
CA VAL A 60 5.04 6.58 11.09
C VAL A 60 5.61 7.08 9.76
N GLU A 61 5.88 8.38 9.64
CA GLU A 61 6.34 8.98 8.39
C GLU A 61 7.73 8.46 8.00
N LYS A 62 8.67 8.44 8.95
CA LYS A 62 10.01 7.91 8.71
C LYS A 62 9.97 6.41 8.37
N SER A 63 9.12 5.65 9.06
CA SER A 63 8.97 4.22 8.83
C SER A 63 8.44 3.94 7.43
N ILE A 64 7.36 4.62 7.00
CA ILE A 64 6.81 4.47 5.65
C ILE A 64 7.85 4.84 4.60
N LYS A 65 8.50 6.00 4.71
CA LYS A 65 9.52 6.44 3.74
C LYS A 65 10.66 5.44 3.61
N THR A 66 11.10 4.85 4.72
CA THR A 66 12.17 3.83 4.72
C THR A 66 11.71 2.56 3.99
N VAL A 67 10.53 2.04 4.34
CA VAL A 67 9.97 0.84 3.70
C VAL A 67 9.76 1.06 2.21
N LEU A 68 9.18 2.19 1.78
CA LEU A 68 8.96 2.48 0.37
C LEU A 68 10.27 2.62 -0.40
N LYS A 69 11.29 3.26 0.18
CA LYS A 69 12.62 3.36 -0.42
C LYS A 69 13.22 1.99 -0.67
N GLU A 70 13.23 1.13 0.34
CA GLU A 70 13.75 -0.24 0.21
C GLU A 70 12.92 -1.10 -0.76
N PHE A 71 11.60 -0.97 -0.72
CA PHE A 71 10.70 -1.66 -1.64
C PHE A 71 11.01 -1.27 -3.09
N ASN A 72 11.09 0.03 -3.39
CA ASN A 72 11.36 0.53 -4.74
C ASN A 72 12.75 0.17 -5.24
N GLN A 73 13.73 0.05 -4.34
CA GLN A 73 15.06 -0.44 -4.71
C GLN A 73 15.02 -1.93 -5.10
N LYS A 74 14.34 -2.75 -4.29
CA LYS A 74 14.25 -4.21 -4.51
C LYS A 74 13.30 -4.60 -5.65
N GLN A 75 12.31 -3.76 -5.95
CA GLN A 75 11.24 -4.05 -6.92
C GLN A 75 11.27 -3.13 -8.14
N SER A 76 12.37 -2.39 -8.37
CA SER A 76 12.52 -1.41 -9.46
C SER A 76 12.12 -1.92 -10.85
N GLU A 77 12.34 -3.21 -11.11
CA GLU A 77 11.98 -3.85 -12.38
C GLU A 77 10.50 -4.24 -12.51
N ARG A 78 9.72 -4.22 -11.43
CA ARG A 78 8.34 -4.72 -11.39
C ARG A 78 7.33 -3.70 -10.91
N TYR A 79 7.63 -3.05 -9.79
CA TYR A 79 6.69 -2.21 -9.06
C TYR A 79 7.35 -0.92 -8.60
N HIS A 80 6.54 0.13 -8.48
CA HIS A 80 6.92 1.36 -7.82
C HIS A 80 5.79 1.81 -6.89
N LEU A 81 6.14 2.20 -5.67
CA LEU A 81 5.23 2.75 -4.69
C LEU A 81 5.59 4.18 -4.32
N GLU A 82 4.60 5.05 -4.30
CA GLU A 82 4.73 6.45 -3.88
C GLU A 82 3.68 6.77 -2.82
N LEU A 83 4.08 7.49 -1.76
CA LEU A 83 3.17 7.96 -0.72
C LEU A 83 2.42 9.20 -1.21
N LEU A 84 1.09 9.12 -1.30
CA LEU A 84 0.24 10.23 -1.75
C LEU A 84 -0.35 11.02 -0.58
N GLU A 85 -0.80 10.33 0.46
CA GLU A 85 -1.47 10.95 1.60
C GLU A 85 -1.04 10.28 2.91
N LEU A 86 -0.69 11.11 3.89
CA LEU A 86 -0.46 10.72 5.28
C LEU A 86 -0.94 11.86 6.17
N ASP A 87 -2.13 11.71 6.77
CA ASP A 87 -2.69 12.68 7.71
C ASP A 87 -2.60 12.19 9.16
N ARG A 88 -2.15 13.06 10.08
CA ARG A 88 -1.93 12.68 11.48
C ARG A 88 -3.19 12.34 12.26
N PHE A 89 -4.38 12.73 11.79
CA PHE A 89 -5.67 12.52 12.45
C PHE A 89 -6.39 11.27 11.97
N ASN A 90 -5.89 10.63 10.91
CA ASN A 90 -6.37 9.36 10.42
C ASN A 90 -5.45 8.21 10.84
N ASN A 91 -5.91 6.97 10.69
CA ASN A 91 -5.12 5.74 10.90
C ASN A 91 -4.95 4.94 9.59
N TYR A 92 -5.03 5.64 8.47
CA TYR A 92 -4.76 5.12 7.14
C TYR A 92 -3.76 6.04 6.41
N PHE A 93 -3.16 5.51 5.35
CA PHE A 93 -2.36 6.28 4.39
C PHE A 93 -2.66 5.78 2.98
N VAL A 94 -2.38 6.62 1.99
CA VAL A 94 -2.69 6.35 0.58
C VAL A 94 -1.39 6.24 -0.20
N LEU A 95 -1.27 5.18 -0.99
CA LEU A 95 -0.14 4.94 -1.89
C LEU A 95 -0.59 4.93 -3.35
N ALA A 96 0.26 5.40 -4.25
CA ALA A 96 0.21 5.03 -5.65
C ALA A 96 1.05 3.78 -5.86
N LEU A 97 0.47 2.74 -6.45
CA LEU A 97 1.18 1.56 -6.95
C LEU A 97 1.22 1.61 -8.47
N SER A 98 2.41 1.63 -9.03
CA SER A 98 2.64 1.46 -10.47
C SER A 98 3.23 0.08 -10.73
N SER A 99 2.70 -0.62 -11.73
CA SER A 99 3.13 -1.98 -12.10
C SER A 99 3.58 -2.04 -13.56
N LYS A 100 4.74 -2.64 -13.82
CA LYS A 100 5.24 -2.84 -15.19
C LYS A 100 4.41 -3.90 -15.93
N VAL A 101 3.68 -4.76 -15.21
CA VAL A 101 2.77 -5.77 -15.77
C VAL A 101 1.32 -5.40 -15.44
N LYS A 102 0.42 -5.51 -16.42
CA LYS A 102 -1.01 -5.34 -16.16
C LYS A 102 -1.54 -6.59 -15.46
N PHE A 103 -2.23 -6.38 -14.34
CA PHE A 103 -3.06 -7.43 -13.75
C PHE A 103 -4.29 -7.65 -14.63
N GLU A 104 -4.70 -8.90 -14.80
CA GLU A 104 -5.99 -9.21 -15.40
C GLU A 104 -7.11 -8.76 -14.45
N THR A 105 -8.24 -8.27 -14.99
CA THR A 105 -9.33 -7.67 -14.19
C THR A 105 -9.86 -8.58 -13.08
N LYS A 106 -9.78 -9.91 -13.26
CA LYS A 106 -10.23 -10.89 -12.26
C LYS A 106 -9.18 -11.20 -11.19
N GLU A 107 -7.92 -10.83 -11.43
CA GLU A 107 -6.76 -11.14 -10.59
C GLU A 107 -6.20 -9.91 -9.87
N GLU A 108 -6.71 -8.70 -10.15
CA GLU A 108 -6.19 -7.46 -9.53
C GLU A 108 -6.25 -7.51 -7.99
N ASN A 109 -7.32 -8.07 -7.43
CA ASN A 109 -7.46 -8.27 -5.99
C ASN A 109 -6.36 -9.16 -5.41
N ASP A 110 -6.09 -10.29 -6.05
CA ASP A 110 -5.11 -11.27 -5.58
C ASP A 110 -3.69 -10.73 -5.74
N GLY A 111 -3.40 -10.08 -6.87
CA GLY A 111 -2.11 -9.44 -7.14
C GLY A 111 -1.80 -8.32 -6.14
N ILE A 112 -2.75 -7.43 -5.88
CA ILE A 112 -2.57 -6.33 -4.91
C ILE A 112 -2.49 -6.88 -3.48
N SER A 113 -3.33 -7.85 -3.12
CA SER A 113 -3.26 -8.50 -1.81
C SER A 113 -1.91 -9.17 -1.59
N TYR A 114 -1.35 -9.83 -2.62
CA TYR A 114 -0.02 -10.40 -2.55
C TYR A 114 1.06 -9.34 -2.28
N ILE A 115 1.01 -8.19 -2.96
CA ILE A 115 1.96 -7.09 -2.74
C ILE A 115 1.85 -6.57 -1.29
N VAL A 116 0.63 -6.32 -0.80
CA VAL A 116 0.43 -5.79 0.55
C VAL A 116 0.82 -6.80 1.63
N ASP A 117 0.31 -8.02 1.53
CA ASP A 117 0.44 -9.04 2.57
C ASP A 117 1.81 -9.73 2.56
N ARG A 118 2.45 -9.88 1.40
CA ARG A 118 3.74 -10.60 1.28
C ARG A 118 4.94 -9.67 1.14
N MET A 119 4.79 -8.54 0.45
CA MET A 119 5.93 -7.66 0.17
C MET A 119 6.02 -6.48 1.14
N LEU A 120 4.90 -5.88 1.56
CA LEU A 120 4.91 -4.72 2.44
C LEU A 120 4.81 -5.08 3.92
N THR A 121 4.02 -6.08 4.26
CA THR A 121 3.74 -6.43 5.66
C THR A 121 5.02 -6.74 6.44
N ASN A 122 5.90 -7.60 5.90
CA ASN A 122 7.16 -7.96 6.57
C ASN A 122 8.09 -6.75 6.85
N PRO A 123 8.42 -5.88 5.88
CA PRO A 123 9.17 -4.65 6.15
C PRO A 123 8.58 -3.78 7.26
N PHE A 124 7.25 -3.61 7.31
CA PHE A 124 6.62 -2.85 8.39
C PHE A 124 6.64 -3.59 9.74
N TYR A 125 6.49 -4.91 9.74
CA TYR A 125 6.62 -5.73 10.95
C TYR A 125 8.03 -5.67 11.55
N VAL A 126 9.07 -5.85 10.73
CA VAL A 126 10.48 -5.93 11.15
C VAL A 126 11.10 -4.55 11.38
N GLY A 127 10.58 -3.50 10.74
CA GLY A 127 11.05 -2.12 10.89
C GLY A 127 10.82 -1.57 12.29
N GLN A 128 9.88 -0.62 12.44
CA GLN A 128 9.62 0.01 13.74
C GLN A 128 8.60 -0.75 14.60
N GLY A 129 8.46 -2.07 14.43
CA GLY A 129 7.59 -2.87 15.28
C GLY A 129 6.09 -2.57 15.14
N TRP A 130 5.61 -2.37 13.91
CA TRP A 130 4.20 -2.04 13.65
C TRP A 130 3.20 -3.09 14.15
N PHE A 131 3.64 -4.29 14.51
CA PHE A 131 2.84 -5.31 15.21
C PHE A 131 2.29 -4.84 16.56
N ASN A 132 2.84 -3.77 17.13
CA ASN A 132 2.32 -3.16 18.35
C ASN A 132 1.04 -2.37 18.13
N LEU A 133 0.77 -1.96 16.88
CA LEU A 133 -0.38 -1.18 16.46
C LEU A 133 -1.63 -2.02 16.21
N ILE A 134 -1.47 -3.33 16.00
CA ILE A 134 -2.57 -4.28 15.79
C ILE A 134 -2.96 -4.95 17.10
N GLY A 135 -4.25 -5.21 17.26
CA GLY A 135 -4.79 -5.99 18.37
C GLY A 135 -4.57 -7.49 18.21
N GLU A 136 -5.08 -8.27 19.16
CA GLU A 136 -4.83 -9.71 19.25
C GLU A 136 -5.21 -10.46 17.98
N LYS A 137 -6.36 -10.11 17.37
CA LYS A 137 -6.83 -10.75 16.14
C LYS A 137 -5.83 -10.57 14.99
N GLY A 138 -5.27 -9.37 14.84
CA GLY A 138 -4.27 -9.09 13.81
C GLY A 138 -2.97 -9.86 14.02
N ARG A 139 -2.56 -10.07 15.27
CA ARG A 139 -1.34 -10.84 15.61
C ARG A 139 -1.49 -12.31 15.26
N VAL A 140 -2.64 -12.90 15.61
CA VAL A 140 -2.95 -14.31 15.29
C VAL A 140 -3.00 -14.52 13.77
N GLU A 141 -3.65 -13.61 13.04
CA GLU A 141 -3.79 -13.69 11.59
C GLU A 141 -2.54 -13.22 10.82
N ARG A 142 -1.54 -12.68 11.53
CA ARG A 142 -0.32 -12.07 10.96
C ARG A 142 -0.63 -11.03 9.87
N LYS A 143 -1.72 -10.28 10.07
CA LYS A 143 -2.24 -9.30 9.13
C LYS A 143 -2.06 -7.90 9.70
N LEU A 144 -1.30 -7.07 9.01
CA LEU A 144 -1.03 -5.69 9.44
C LEU A 144 -2.03 -4.69 8.87
N PHE A 145 -2.39 -4.84 7.59
CA PHE A 145 -3.19 -3.86 6.88
C PHE A 145 -4.55 -4.41 6.44
N CYS A 146 -5.56 -3.55 6.48
CA CYS A 146 -6.65 -3.61 5.52
C CYS A 146 -6.22 -2.84 4.27
N CYS A 147 -6.48 -3.39 3.10
CA CYS A 147 -6.23 -2.73 1.83
C CYS A 147 -7.54 -2.60 1.05
N SER A 148 -7.81 -1.40 0.57
CA SER A 148 -8.73 -1.17 -0.55
C SER A 148 -7.96 -0.50 -1.68
N PHE A 149 -8.42 -0.65 -2.92
CA PHE A 149 -7.76 -0.02 -4.05
C PHE A 149 -8.73 0.38 -5.14
N LYS A 150 -8.27 1.31 -5.98
CA LYS A 150 -8.93 1.69 -7.22
C LYS A 150 -7.89 1.82 -8.33
N LYS A 151 -8.18 1.23 -9.48
CA LYS A 151 -7.33 1.41 -10.67
C LYS A 151 -7.38 2.87 -11.12
N TYR A 152 -6.20 3.43 -11.36
CA TYR A 152 -6.04 4.77 -11.91
C TYR A 152 -5.83 4.65 -13.42
N GLU A 153 -6.86 5.01 -14.17
CA GLU A 153 -6.76 5.16 -15.61
C GLU A 153 -6.49 6.63 -15.91
N ILE A 154 -5.34 6.92 -16.54
CA ILE A 154 -5.09 8.22 -17.14
C ILE A 154 -6.10 8.34 -18.27
N GLY A 155 -7.25 8.95 -17.98
CA GLY A 155 -8.28 9.15 -18.97
C GLY A 155 -7.67 9.83 -20.18
N ASN A 156 -7.86 9.22 -21.36
CA ASN A 156 -7.79 9.98 -22.60
C ASN A 156 -8.64 11.25 -22.37
N ARG A 157 -8.04 12.42 -22.59
CA ARG A 157 -8.75 13.72 -22.62
C ARG A 157 -9.66 13.85 -23.83
N GLU A 158 -10.29 12.76 -24.24
CA GLU A 158 -11.31 12.71 -25.27
C GLU A 158 -12.37 11.78 -24.69
N HIS A 159 -13.64 12.21 -24.68
CA HIS A 159 -14.83 11.59 -24.05
C HIS A 159 -15.33 12.21 -22.74
N GLN A 160 -15.03 13.49 -22.45
CA GLN A 160 -15.93 14.34 -21.67
C GLN A 160 -16.63 15.38 -22.57
N LYS A 161 -17.46 14.87 -23.47
CA LYS A 161 -18.57 15.61 -24.10
C LYS A 161 -19.76 14.65 -24.19
N LYS A 162 -20.48 14.53 -23.07
CA LYS A 162 -21.81 13.91 -22.81
C LYS A 162 -21.80 13.56 -21.32
N ASP A 163 -22.58 14.12 -20.40
CA ASP A 163 -23.70 15.04 -20.46
C ASP A 163 -23.61 15.97 -19.25
N ASN A 164 -23.53 17.28 -19.48
CA ASN A 164 -23.76 18.26 -18.43
C ASN A 164 -25.25 18.27 -18.10
N LYS A 165 -25.67 17.43 -17.16
CA LYS A 165 -26.88 17.63 -16.37
C LYS A 165 -26.51 17.45 -14.90
N PHE A 166 -25.93 18.50 -14.32
CA PHE A 166 -25.97 18.67 -12.87
C PHE A 166 -27.43 18.92 -12.51
N GLU A 167 -28.14 17.88 -12.06
CA GLU A 167 -29.38 18.08 -11.32
C GLU A 167 -29.00 18.73 -9.98
N ASN A 168 -29.50 19.96 -9.79
CA ASN A 168 -29.38 20.71 -8.55
C ASN A 168 -29.85 19.83 -7.37
N ILE A 169 -28.93 19.48 -6.47
CA ILE A 169 -29.23 18.74 -5.24
C ILE A 169 -29.91 19.64 -4.17
N THR A 170 -30.38 20.82 -4.58
CA THR A 170 -31.01 21.82 -3.69
C THR A 170 -32.51 21.56 -3.48
N GLU A 171 -33.09 20.53 -4.08
CA GLU A 171 -34.50 20.14 -3.89
C GLU A 171 -34.71 18.99 -2.88
N LEU A 172 -33.65 18.41 -2.32
CA LEU A 172 -33.73 17.28 -1.38
C LEU A 172 -33.63 17.69 0.11
N ILE A 173 -33.74 18.98 0.43
CA ILE A 173 -33.83 19.46 1.82
C ILE A 173 -35.30 19.81 2.11
N PRO A 174 -36.08 18.93 2.77
CA PRO A 174 -37.41 19.31 3.23
C PRO A 174 -37.31 20.40 4.29
N LYS A 175 -37.84 21.58 3.96
CA LYS A 175 -38.05 22.69 4.90
C LYS A 175 -39.23 22.35 5.82
N ASN A 176 -38.95 22.26 7.11
CA ASN A 176 -39.87 22.34 8.26
C ASN A 176 -40.95 21.25 8.40
N GLY A 177 -40.95 20.61 9.59
CA GLY A 177 -42.19 20.23 10.28
C GLY A 177 -42.43 18.73 10.48
N GLU A 178 -42.33 18.30 11.74
CA GLU A 178 -42.86 17.06 12.34
C GLU A 178 -42.09 15.74 12.13
N ILE A 179 -41.28 15.39 13.13
CA ILE A 179 -40.79 14.03 13.36
C ILE A 179 -41.91 13.21 14.00
N LYS A 180 -42.45 12.20 13.30
CA LYS A 180 -43.27 11.14 13.91
C LYS A 180 -42.45 9.85 14.04
N LEU A 181 -42.24 9.43 15.29
CA LEU A 181 -41.72 8.12 15.68
C LEU A 181 -42.69 7.02 15.24
N ILE A 182 -42.22 6.08 14.43
CA ILE A 182 -42.92 4.81 14.20
C ILE A 182 -42.13 3.72 14.91
N LYS A 183 -42.71 3.19 16.00
CA LYS A 183 -42.34 1.89 16.59
C LYS A 183 -42.84 0.79 15.66
N THR A 184 -41.98 -0.16 15.33
CA THR A 184 -42.41 -1.43 14.74
C THR A 184 -42.48 -2.48 15.85
N LEU A 185 -43.66 -3.11 15.96
CA LEU A 185 -43.95 -4.29 16.79
C LEU A 185 -43.25 -5.54 16.24
#